data_AF-A0A2E8CEC7-F1
#
_entry.id   AF-A0A2E8CEC7-F1
#
_cell.length_a   1.000
_cell.length_b   1.000
_cell.length_c   1.000
_cell.angle_alpha   90.00
_cell.angle_beta   90.00
_cell.angle_gamma   90.00
#
_symmetry.space_group_name_H-M   'P 1'
#
loop_
_entity.id
_entity.type
_entity.pdbx_description
1 polymer ?
#
loop_
_entity_poly.entity_id
_entity_poly.type
_entity_poly.pdbx_seq_one_letter_code
_entity_poly.pdbx_strand_id
1 'polypeptide(L)'
;MAAPVLPPIGDDVKAWGQNLTTYLQRQLSRFYHKTADDNPSEDGVVLWDSSKKYAVISSAGAFRQLATKQVTPASSVGSTGDVIGMIAWDTNYIYICTASYDGSTAIWKRVALSTW
;
A
#
# COMPACT_ATOMS: atom_id res chain seq x y z
N MET A 1 -0.49 14.50 -16.95
CA MET A 1 0.26 13.27 -17.35
C MET A 1 0.15 13.00 -18.85
N ALA A 2 1.26 12.85 -19.57
CA ALA A 2 1.24 12.40 -20.96
C ALA A 2 0.88 10.90 -20.99
N ALA A 3 -0.06 10.51 -21.86
CA ALA A 3 -0.43 9.12 -22.02
C ALA A 3 0.81 8.27 -22.35
N PRO A 4 0.91 7.03 -21.82
CA PRO A 4 1.95 6.11 -22.23
C PRO A 4 1.99 6.02 -23.76
N VAL A 5 3.10 6.45 -24.36
CA VAL A 5 3.23 6.50 -25.82
C VAL A 5 3.42 5.08 -26.33
N LEU A 6 2.44 4.61 -27.09
CA LEU A 6 2.46 3.30 -27.70
C LEU A 6 3.60 3.21 -28.72
N PRO A 7 4.18 2.02 -28.95
CA PRO A 7 5.14 1.81 -30.03
C PRO A 7 4.56 2.30 -31.37
N PRO A 8 5.34 2.96 -32.25
CA PRO A 8 4.85 3.39 -33.55
C PRO A 8 4.52 2.19 -34.45
N ILE A 9 3.45 2.29 -35.22
CA ILE A 9 2.98 1.23 -36.12
C ILE A 9 3.88 1.22 -37.37
N GLY A 10 4.56 0.10 -37.61
CA GLY A 10 5.35 -0.15 -38.83
C GLY A 10 4.63 -1.11 -39.79
N ASP A 11 5.30 -1.43 -40.90
CA ASP A 11 4.75 -2.26 -41.98
C ASP A 11 4.43 -3.71 -41.54
N ASP A 12 5.03 -4.17 -40.42
CA ASP A 12 4.73 -5.44 -39.77
C ASP A 12 3.90 -5.26 -38.49
N VAL A 13 2.57 -5.25 -38.67
CA VAL A 13 1.58 -5.09 -37.61
C VAL A 13 1.60 -6.26 -36.59
N LYS A 14 2.05 -7.45 -37.00
CA LYS A 14 2.16 -8.60 -36.09
C LYS A 14 3.33 -8.43 -35.12
N ALA A 15 4.47 -7.98 -35.65
CA ALA A 15 5.61 -7.61 -34.82
C ALA A 15 5.24 -6.47 -33.84
N TRP A 16 4.47 -5.48 -34.29
CA TRP A 16 3.96 -4.41 -33.42
C TRP A 16 3.02 -4.91 -32.31
N GLY A 17 2.09 -5.83 -32.61
CA GLY A 17 1.15 -6.40 -31.63
C GLY A 17 1.86 -7.17 -30.51
N GLN A 18 2.92 -7.91 -30.84
CA GLN A 18 3.75 -8.61 -29.85
C GLN A 18 4.49 -7.63 -28.91
N ASN A 19 4.96 -6.51 -29.47
CA ASN A 19 5.61 -5.46 -28.72
C ASN A 19 4.65 -4.72 -27.78
N LEU A 20 3.37 -4.57 -28.16
CA LEU A 20 2.33 -3.95 -27.32
C LEU A 20 1.88 -4.84 -26.15
N THR A 21 1.69 -6.14 -26.36
CA THR A 21 1.29 -7.07 -25.27
C THR A 21 2.35 -7.14 -24.17
N THR A 22 3.63 -7.15 -24.56
CA THR A 22 4.78 -7.12 -23.65
C THR A 22 4.84 -5.83 -22.83
N TYR A 23 4.40 -4.70 -23.40
CA TYR A 23 4.34 -3.41 -22.74
C TYR A 23 3.22 -3.33 -21.68
N LEU A 24 2.01 -3.79 -22.02
CA LEU A 24 0.85 -3.75 -21.11
C LEU A 24 1.03 -4.66 -19.88
N GLN A 25 1.63 -5.84 -20.04
CA GLN A 25 1.89 -6.78 -18.92
C GLN A 25 2.83 -6.20 -17.85
N ARG A 26 3.72 -5.29 -18.23
CA ARG A 26 4.68 -4.66 -17.30
C ARG A 26 4.09 -3.47 -16.53
N GLN A 27 3.07 -2.80 -17.06
CA GLN A 27 2.46 -1.62 -16.44
C GLN A 27 1.22 -1.94 -15.57
N LEU A 28 0.64 -3.16 -15.67
CA LEU A 28 -0.63 -3.54 -15.04
C LEU A 28 -0.56 -3.96 -13.55
N SER A 29 0.59 -4.32 -12.98
CA SER A 29 0.68 -5.00 -11.66
C SER A 29 1.16 -4.11 -10.49
N ARG A 30 0.96 -2.80 -10.54
CA ARG A 30 1.50 -1.84 -9.55
C ARG A 30 0.40 -1.24 -8.67
N PHE A 31 0.66 -1.08 -7.37
CA PHE A 31 -0.19 -0.28 -6.47
C PHE A 31 0.36 1.14 -6.37
N TYR A 32 -0.45 2.12 -6.78
CA TYR A 32 -0.15 3.55 -6.71
C TYR A 32 -0.94 4.20 -5.57
N HIS A 33 -0.38 5.20 -4.87
CA HIS A 33 -1.18 6.27 -4.27
C HIS A 33 -0.70 7.63 -4.78
N LYS A 34 -1.68 8.39 -5.26
CA LYS A 34 -1.57 9.32 -6.38
C LYS A 34 -1.33 10.76 -5.92
N THR A 35 -0.36 11.43 -6.53
CA THR A 35 -0.23 12.88 -6.65
C THR A 35 -0.94 13.40 -7.92
N ALA A 36 -1.04 14.70 -8.14
CA ALA A 36 -1.75 15.25 -9.31
C ALA A 36 -1.21 14.71 -10.66
N ASP A 37 0.09 14.35 -10.77
CA ASP A 37 0.79 14.07 -12.04
C ASP A 37 1.93 12.99 -12.01
N ASP A 38 1.99 12.05 -11.05
CA ASP A 38 3.11 11.07 -10.88
C ASP A 38 3.52 10.17 -12.09
N ASN A 39 4.81 9.77 -12.17
CA ASN A 39 5.30 8.51 -12.81
C ASN A 39 6.54 7.90 -12.08
N PRO A 40 6.41 6.78 -11.35
CA PRO A 40 7.46 6.16 -10.54
C PRO A 40 8.34 5.18 -11.33
N SER A 41 9.65 5.43 -11.41
CA SER A 41 10.65 4.56 -12.10
C SER A 41 11.11 3.32 -11.30
N GLU A 42 10.17 2.74 -10.56
CA GLU A 42 9.93 1.29 -10.34
C GLU A 42 10.51 0.58 -9.09
N ASP A 43 10.15 1.12 -7.93
CA ASP A 43 9.63 0.35 -6.79
C ASP A 43 8.07 0.43 -6.81
N GLY A 44 7.35 -0.47 -6.11
CA GLY A 44 5.88 -0.43 -6.02
C GLY A 44 5.10 -1.59 -6.67
N VAL A 45 5.78 -2.70 -6.99
CA VAL A 45 5.08 -3.95 -7.35
C VAL A 45 4.59 -4.60 -6.07
N VAL A 46 3.27 -4.74 -5.94
CA VAL A 46 2.70 -5.49 -4.82
C VAL A 46 2.44 -6.91 -5.25
N LEU A 47 3.01 -7.85 -4.52
CA LEU A 47 2.85 -9.28 -4.75
C LEU A 47 2.35 -9.95 -3.47
N TRP A 48 1.70 -11.09 -3.62
CA TRP A 48 1.42 -11.98 -2.51
C TRP A 48 2.59 -12.95 -2.34
N ASP A 49 3.25 -12.93 -1.17
CA ASP A 49 4.23 -13.94 -0.82
C ASP A 49 3.49 -15.19 -0.32
N SER A 50 3.45 -16.24 -1.17
CA SER A 50 2.74 -17.48 -0.86
C SER A 50 3.43 -18.33 0.23
N SER A 51 4.72 -18.12 0.48
CA SER A 51 5.46 -18.81 1.53
C SER A 51 5.23 -18.15 2.88
N LYS A 52 5.29 -16.82 2.93
CA LYS A 52 5.19 -16.05 4.18
C LYS A 52 3.77 -15.59 4.53
N LYS A 53 2.82 -15.78 3.59
CA LYS A 53 1.38 -15.53 3.74
C LYS A 53 1.01 -14.06 4.00
N TYR A 54 1.69 -13.13 3.33
CA TYR A 54 1.35 -11.71 3.39
C TYR A 54 1.69 -10.97 2.08
N ALA A 55 1.07 -9.81 1.89
CA ALA A 55 1.39 -8.91 0.79
C ALA A 55 2.76 -8.26 1.02
N VAL A 56 3.54 -8.17 -0.06
CA VAL A 56 4.85 -7.51 -0.09
C VAL A 56 4.87 -6.44 -1.17
N ILE A 57 5.65 -5.39 -0.96
CA ILE A 57 5.94 -4.36 -1.95
C ILE A 57 7.42 -4.39 -2.32
N SER A 58 7.74 -4.27 -3.61
CA SER A 58 9.13 -4.08 -4.05
C SER A 58 9.61 -2.70 -3.61
N SER A 59 10.65 -2.67 -2.79
CA SER A 59 11.26 -1.44 -2.27
C SER A 59 12.75 -1.61 -2.00
N ALA A 60 13.57 -0.74 -2.58
CA ALA A 60 15.02 -0.68 -2.39
C ALA A 60 15.71 -2.04 -2.63
N GLY A 61 15.33 -2.74 -3.71
CA GLY A 61 15.94 -4.00 -4.12
C GLY A 61 15.51 -5.24 -3.31
N ALA A 62 14.46 -5.13 -2.49
CA ALA A 62 13.92 -6.26 -1.73
C ALA A 62 12.39 -6.24 -1.67
N PHE A 63 11.77 -7.40 -1.43
CA PHE A 63 10.35 -7.50 -1.09
C PHE A 63 10.16 -7.28 0.40
N ARG A 64 9.48 -6.20 0.75
CA ARG A 64 9.19 -5.83 2.14
C ARG A 64 7.72 -6.08 2.43
N GLN A 65 7.41 -6.56 3.64
CA GLN A 65 6.03 -6.74 4.06
C GLN A 65 5.29 -5.41 3.99
N LEU A 66 4.11 -5.43 3.39
CA LEU A 66 3.22 -4.28 3.37
C LEU A 66 2.50 -4.20 4.74
N ALA A 67 3.00 -3.34 5.61
CA ALA A 67 2.38 -3.04 6.90
C ALA A 67 1.68 -1.67 6.83
N THR A 68 0.39 -1.61 7.15
CA THR A 68 -0.37 -0.35 7.18
C THR A 68 -0.33 0.24 8.58
N LYS A 69 0.36 1.37 8.72
CA LYS A 69 0.37 2.15 9.96
C LYS A 69 -0.78 3.14 9.93
N GLN A 70 -1.68 3.06 10.91
CA GLN A 70 -2.66 4.12 11.17
C GLN A 70 -2.05 5.21 12.05
N VAL A 71 -2.63 6.42 11.99
CA VAL A 71 -2.28 7.51 12.91
C VAL A 71 -2.58 7.07 14.34
N THR A 72 -1.69 7.36 15.28
CA THR A 72 -1.91 7.02 16.68
C THR A 72 -3.05 7.87 17.26
N PRO A 73 -3.98 7.26 18.01
CA PRO A 73 -5.12 7.98 18.55
C PRO A 73 -4.68 8.99 19.62
N ALA A 74 -5.20 10.21 19.55
CA ALA A 74 -4.90 11.26 20.53
C ALA A 74 -5.57 11.00 21.90
N SER A 75 -6.64 10.21 21.93
CA SER A 75 -7.35 9.80 23.14
C SER A 75 -7.86 8.36 23.02
N SER A 76 -8.24 7.73 24.13
CA SER A 76 -8.84 6.40 24.09
C SER A 76 -10.19 6.36 23.38
N VAL A 77 -10.85 7.51 23.18
CA VAL A 77 -12.15 7.59 22.47
C VAL A 77 -11.97 7.49 20.96
N GLY A 78 -10.80 7.86 20.44
CA GLY A 78 -10.53 7.88 19.01
C GLY A 78 -11.13 9.08 18.30
N SER A 79 -11.34 8.94 17.00
CA SER A 79 -11.86 9.97 16.10
C SER A 79 -12.72 9.37 14.98
N THR A 80 -13.48 10.21 14.29
CA THR A 80 -14.29 9.79 13.14
C THR A 80 -13.43 9.06 12.10
N GLY A 81 -13.84 7.86 11.72
CA GLY A 81 -13.12 7.01 10.78
C GLY A 81 -12.42 5.81 11.44
N ASP A 82 -12.28 5.80 12.77
CA ASP A 82 -11.77 4.64 13.48
C ASP A 82 -12.77 3.49 13.45
N VAL A 83 -12.29 2.31 13.05
CA VAL A 83 -13.08 1.07 13.01
C VAL A 83 -12.39 -0.04 13.80
N ILE A 84 -13.19 -1.01 14.24
CA ILE A 84 -12.70 -2.20 14.94
C ILE A 84 -11.59 -2.91 14.14
N GLY A 85 -10.51 -3.31 14.82
CA GLY A 85 -9.39 -4.03 14.21
C GLY A 85 -8.30 -3.14 13.63
N MET A 86 -8.45 -1.81 13.62
CA MET A 86 -7.34 -0.91 13.27
C MET A 86 -6.18 -1.07 14.27
N ILE A 87 -4.96 -1.03 13.73
CA ILE A 87 -3.71 -1.10 14.50
C ILE A 87 -2.89 0.16 14.21
N ALA A 88 -2.39 0.79 15.26
CA ALA A 88 -1.47 1.91 15.19
C ALA A 88 -0.28 1.66 16.13
N TRP A 89 0.86 2.30 15.89
CA TRP A 89 2.00 2.21 16.78
C TRP A 89 2.87 3.46 16.72
N ASP A 90 3.50 3.76 17.84
CA ASP A 90 4.56 4.76 17.97
C ASP A 90 5.80 4.12 18.64
N THR A 91 6.74 4.95 19.06
CA THR A 91 7.98 4.50 19.71
C THR A 91 7.75 3.83 21.06
N ASN A 92 6.63 4.13 21.74
CA ASN A 92 6.36 3.73 23.12
C ASN A 92 5.22 2.69 23.23
N TYR A 93 4.30 2.64 22.27
CA TYR A 93 3.09 1.83 22.38
C TYR A 93 2.64 1.22 21.05
N ILE A 94 2.02 0.03 21.15
CA ILE A 94 1.14 -0.52 20.11
C ILE A 94 -0.30 -0.32 20.55
N TYR A 95 -1.14 0.13 19.63
CA TYR A 95 -2.55 0.44 19.82
C TYR A 95 -3.42 -0.49 18.99
N ILE A 96 -4.56 -0.91 19.55
CA ILE A 96 -5.60 -1.66 18.84
C ILE A 96 -6.96 -1.01 19.09
N CYS A 97 -7.69 -0.81 18.00
CA CYS A 97 -9.06 -0.32 18.03
C CYS A 97 -10.01 -1.50 18.28
N THR A 98 -10.79 -1.41 19.34
CA THR A 98 -11.65 -2.51 19.84
C THR A 98 -13.13 -2.35 19.49
N ALA A 99 -13.52 -1.19 18.96
CA ALA A 99 -14.87 -0.89 18.47
C ALA A 99 -14.80 0.27 17.47
N SER A 100 -15.88 0.51 16.70
CA SER A 100 -15.94 1.68 15.81
C SER A 100 -16.25 2.96 16.60
N TYR A 101 -15.77 4.10 16.10
CA TYR A 101 -16.00 5.41 16.75
C TYR A 101 -17.49 5.75 16.89
N ASP A 102 -17.90 6.04 18.12
CA ASP A 102 -19.25 6.49 18.48
C ASP A 102 -19.27 7.87 19.18
N GLY A 103 -18.10 8.51 19.29
CA GLY A 103 -17.94 9.83 19.91
C GLY A 103 -17.85 9.85 21.44
N SER A 104 -17.93 8.71 22.13
CA SER A 104 -17.93 8.69 23.60
C SER A 104 -17.22 7.50 24.25
N THR A 105 -17.25 6.32 23.64
CA THR A 105 -16.66 5.12 24.24
C THR A 105 -15.16 5.06 24.05
N ALA A 106 -14.44 4.52 25.04
CA ALA A 106 -13.02 4.27 24.93
C ALA A 106 -12.75 3.05 24.02
N ILE A 107 -12.65 3.28 22.72
CA ILE A 107 -12.45 2.24 21.71
C ILE A 107 -10.99 1.83 21.54
N TRP A 108 -10.02 2.67 21.88
CA TRP A 108 -8.61 2.38 21.71
C TRP A 108 -7.96 1.85 22.98
N LYS A 109 -7.30 0.71 22.85
CA LYS A 109 -6.42 0.13 23.87
C LYS A 109 -4.98 0.19 23.41
N ARG A 110 -4.04 0.25 24.36
CA ARG A 110 -2.60 0.28 24.08
C ARG A 110 -1.80 -0.61 25.02
N VAL A 111 -0.66 -1.10 24.54
CA VAL A 111 0.35 -1.83 25.32
C VAL A 111 1.70 -1.14 25.19
N ALA A 112 2.44 -1.05 26.30
CA ALA A 112 3.73 -0.37 26.36
C ALA A 112 4.86 -1.24 25.78
N LEU A 113 5.72 -0.63 24.97
CA LEU A 113 6.98 -1.17 24.48
C LEU A 113 8.07 -0.78 25.48
N SER A 114 8.56 -1.73 26.26
CA SER A 114 9.43 -1.45 27.42
C SER A 114 10.79 -2.15 27.38
N THR A 115 10.97 -3.13 26.49
CA THR A 115 12.20 -3.92 26.35
C THR A 115 12.40 -4.29 24.87
N TRP A 116 13.66 -4.55 24.47
CA TRP A 116 14.04 -4.93 23.10
C TRP A 116 13.95 -6.43 22.86
#